data_AF-A0A3N1A5U6-F1
#
_entry.id   AF-A0A3N1A5U6-F1
#
_cell.length_a   1.000
_cell.length_b   1.000
_cell.length_c   1.000
_cell.angle_alpha   90.00
_cell.angle_beta   90.00
_cell.angle_gamma   90.00
#
_symmetry.space_group_name_H-M   'P 1'
#
loop_
_entity.id
_entity.type
_entity.pdbx_description
1 polymer ?
#
loop_
_entity_poly.entity_id
_entity_poly.type
_entity_poly.pdbx_seq_one_letter_code
_entity_poly.pdbx_strand_id
1 'polypeptide(L)'
;MTLPTTAGSGAAGDACTGADNRPGGGTEKVLRAVAAGPLGAYPLLEAAFCWNERRPVGWRRLGPASATADRQLPVAQTEQPAAAARTARLLSTITWSVTSPVGACASLTRVEVSSDGYHRVLRALAGAWRDGRRMLGSPGLAAAHYPAALAVWRMAALLAPADRTAGVLAISVSTPAAALLRSAAPALALPHTVVERSGRSTVIRVDRPTLFRRLLTEIDPAAAGPIDGTPTGRPVVAVGRRLPVESMRRLAAAG
;
A
#
# COMPACT_ATOMS: atom_id res chain seq x y z
N MET A 1 15.72 -51.57 56.34
CA MET A 1 16.51 -50.41 56.80
C MET A 1 16.97 -49.69 55.54
N THR A 2 16.67 -48.43 55.21
CA THR A 2 16.13 -47.27 55.91
C THR A 2 15.70 -46.27 54.81
N LEU A 3 14.51 -45.68 54.92
CA LEU A 3 14.14 -44.35 54.38
C LEU A 3 14.07 -43.39 55.61
N PRO A 4 13.89 -42.05 55.51
CA PRO A 4 13.98 -41.07 54.40
C PRO A 4 14.81 -39.81 54.79
N THR A 5 14.84 -38.73 53.98
CA THR A 5 14.39 -37.34 54.34
C THR A 5 15.07 -36.21 53.54
N THR A 6 14.17 -35.38 53.03
CA THR A 6 14.10 -34.07 52.33
C THR A 6 14.95 -32.84 52.76
N ALA A 7 15.18 -31.98 51.74
CA ALA A 7 14.90 -30.52 51.61
C ALA A 7 15.94 -29.42 51.95
N GLY A 8 15.96 -28.42 51.05
CA GLY A 8 16.53 -27.07 51.14
C GLY A 8 17.03 -26.60 49.75
N SER A 9 16.24 -26.01 48.86
CA SER A 9 15.62 -24.66 48.82
C SER A 9 16.61 -23.49 48.57
N GLY A 10 16.38 -22.80 47.44
CA GLY A 10 16.78 -21.41 47.13
C GLY A 10 18.16 -21.24 46.48
N ALA A 11 18.38 -20.38 45.48
CA ALA A 11 17.52 -19.50 44.70
C ALA A 11 18.36 -18.97 43.51
N ALA A 12 17.68 -18.56 42.44
CA ALA A 12 18.00 -17.44 41.56
C ALA A 12 19.45 -17.28 41.05
N GLY A 13 19.66 -17.63 39.78
CA GLY A 13 20.76 -17.15 38.96
C GLY A 13 20.24 -16.82 37.57
N ASP A 14 19.93 -15.54 37.36
CA ASP A 14 19.49 -14.94 36.10
C ASP A 14 20.24 -15.45 34.87
N ALA A 15 19.49 -15.97 33.90
CA ALA A 15 19.92 -16.00 32.50
C ALA A 15 18.71 -15.96 31.55
N CYS A 16 17.78 -15.03 31.79
CA CYS A 16 16.86 -14.54 30.76
C CYS A 16 17.54 -13.36 30.04
N THR A 17 18.65 -13.63 29.37
CA THR A 17 19.36 -12.64 28.56
C THR A 17 18.69 -12.51 27.19
N GLY A 18 18.11 -11.32 26.96
CA GLY A 18 18.03 -10.75 25.63
C GLY A 18 16.75 -11.07 24.85
N ALA A 19 15.60 -10.59 25.32
CA ALA A 19 14.58 -10.15 24.38
C ALA A 19 15.23 -9.12 23.45
N ASP A 20 15.48 -9.51 22.20
CA ASP A 20 15.98 -8.72 21.08
C ASP A 20 15.17 -7.42 20.96
N ASN A 21 15.57 -6.39 21.71
CA ASN A 21 15.18 -4.99 21.53
C ASN A 21 15.93 -4.43 20.32
N ARG A 22 15.77 -5.06 19.15
CA ARG A 22 16.24 -4.48 17.90
C ARG A 22 15.28 -3.35 17.52
N PRO A 23 15.77 -2.12 17.36
CA PRO A 23 14.92 -0.95 17.11
C PRO A 23 14.27 -0.92 15.70
N GLY A 24 14.24 -2.06 14.98
CA GLY A 24 13.58 -2.23 13.66
C GLY A 24 12.27 -3.03 13.68
N GLY A 25 11.86 -3.64 14.79
CA GLY A 25 10.73 -4.58 14.81
C GLY A 25 9.34 -3.97 14.63
N GLY A 26 9.14 -2.70 15.00
CA GLY A 26 7.83 -2.03 14.93
C GLY A 26 7.37 -1.75 13.51
N THR A 27 8.23 -1.13 12.70
CA THR A 27 7.94 -0.77 11.30
C THR A 27 7.70 -2.01 10.45
N GLU A 28 8.51 -3.05 10.62
CA GLU A 28 8.36 -4.29 9.86
C GLU A 28 7.03 -4.99 10.15
N LYS A 29 6.62 -5.07 11.42
CA LYS A 29 5.31 -5.63 11.79
C LYS A 29 4.17 -4.87 11.12
N VAL A 30 4.26 -3.53 11.07
CA VAL A 30 3.26 -2.69 10.39
C VAL A 30 3.26 -2.92 8.89
N LEU A 31 4.42 -2.94 8.21
CA LEU A 31 4.49 -3.19 6.77
C LEU A 31 3.98 -4.58 6.40
N ARG A 32 4.27 -5.60 7.23
CA ARG A 32 3.71 -6.94 7.07
C ARG A 32 2.19 -6.94 7.22
N ALA A 33 1.67 -6.20 8.21
CA ALA A 33 0.24 -6.02 8.38
C ALA A 33 -0.39 -5.24 7.22
N VAL A 34 0.27 -4.22 6.66
CA VAL A 34 -0.18 -3.49 5.46
C VAL A 34 -0.20 -4.42 4.25
N ALA A 35 0.82 -5.24 4.06
CA ALA A 35 0.88 -6.22 2.97
C ALA A 35 -0.30 -7.21 3.05
N ALA A 36 -0.58 -7.74 4.24
CA ALA A 36 -1.64 -8.73 4.47
C ALA A 36 -3.04 -8.14 4.65
N GLY A 37 -3.15 -6.85 5.04
CA GLY A 37 -4.40 -6.19 5.42
C GLY A 37 -5.44 -6.14 4.30
N PRO A 38 -6.72 -5.85 4.61
CA PRO A 38 -7.81 -5.92 3.65
C PRO A 38 -7.59 -5.05 2.40
N LEU A 39 -8.30 -5.41 1.32
CA LEU A 39 -8.38 -4.54 0.14
C LEU A 39 -9.26 -3.34 0.52
N GLY A 40 -8.77 -2.14 0.22
CA GLY A 40 -9.48 -0.92 0.56
C GLY A 40 -10.54 -0.50 -0.47
N ALA A 41 -11.16 0.66 -0.26
CA ALA A 41 -12.15 1.25 -1.16
C ALA A 41 -11.58 1.60 -2.56
N TYR A 42 -10.26 1.79 -2.68
CA TYR A 42 -9.58 2.15 -3.93
C TYR A 42 -8.50 1.13 -4.35
N PRO A 43 -8.85 -0.15 -4.58
CA PRO A 43 -7.87 -1.20 -4.82
C PRO A 43 -7.14 -1.02 -6.17
N LEU A 44 -7.82 -0.53 -7.20
CA LEU A 44 -7.21 -0.24 -8.50
C LEU A 44 -6.27 0.96 -8.46
N LEU A 45 -6.53 1.97 -7.62
CA LEU A 45 -5.61 3.08 -7.43
C LEU A 45 -4.34 2.62 -6.72
N GLU A 46 -4.48 1.78 -5.70
CA GLU A 46 -3.36 1.18 -4.99
C GLU A 46 -2.45 0.36 -5.94
N ALA A 47 -3.05 -0.48 -6.78
CA ALA A 47 -2.32 -1.23 -7.81
C ALA A 47 -1.73 -0.30 -8.89
N ALA A 48 -2.45 0.75 -9.29
CA ALA A 48 -2.00 1.72 -10.29
C ALA A 48 -0.79 2.52 -9.81
N PHE A 49 -0.69 2.80 -8.51
CA PHE A 49 0.51 3.40 -7.91
C PHE A 49 1.72 2.50 -8.12
N CYS A 50 1.59 1.19 -7.81
CA CYS A 50 2.66 0.22 -8.04
C CYS A 50 3.06 0.16 -9.52
N TRP A 51 2.07 0.01 -10.41
CA TRP A 51 2.31 -0.02 -11.85
C TRP A 51 3.01 1.24 -12.37
N ASN A 52 2.63 2.43 -11.90
CA ASN A 52 3.27 3.66 -12.37
C ASN A 52 4.76 3.71 -12.00
N GLU A 53 5.10 3.25 -10.79
CA GLU A 53 6.47 3.28 -10.27
C GLU A 53 7.33 2.09 -10.73
N ARG A 54 6.71 0.95 -11.00
CA ARG A 54 7.39 -0.34 -11.19
C ARG A 54 7.02 -1.06 -12.49
N ARG A 55 6.37 -0.39 -13.45
CA ARG A 55 6.11 -0.99 -14.76
C ARG A 55 7.41 -1.43 -15.46
N PRO A 56 7.40 -2.57 -16.17
CA PRO A 56 8.55 -3.02 -16.95
C PRO A 56 9.04 -1.98 -17.96
N VAL A 57 10.34 -1.99 -18.23
CA VAL A 57 10.91 -1.23 -19.36
C VAL A 57 10.28 -1.74 -20.65
N GLY A 58 9.90 -0.82 -21.54
CA GLY A 58 9.29 -1.19 -22.82
C GLY A 58 7.87 -1.75 -22.72
N TRP A 59 7.17 -1.60 -21.58
CA TRP A 59 5.81 -2.15 -21.36
C TRP A 59 4.79 -1.84 -22.48
N ARG A 60 4.94 -0.73 -23.21
CA ARG A 60 4.08 -0.39 -24.35
C ARG A 60 4.21 -1.34 -25.55
N ARG A 61 5.36 -1.99 -25.67
CA ARG A 61 5.70 -2.95 -26.73
C ARG A 61 5.38 -4.38 -26.32
N LEU A 62 5.06 -4.61 -25.05
CA LEU A 62 4.59 -5.90 -24.59
C LEU A 62 3.15 -6.08 -25.07
N GLY A 63 2.96 -7.05 -25.96
CA GLY A 63 1.67 -7.40 -26.52
C GLY A 63 1.48 -8.90 -26.60
N PRO A 64 0.35 -9.36 -27.16
CA PRO A 64 0.05 -10.78 -27.31
C PRO A 64 1.14 -11.54 -28.07
N ALA A 65 1.82 -10.87 -29.01
CA ALA A 65 2.93 -11.41 -29.78
C ALA A 65 4.22 -11.65 -28.97
N SER A 66 4.32 -11.08 -27.76
CA SER A 66 5.44 -11.27 -26.83
C SER A 66 5.18 -12.38 -25.81
N ALA A 67 4.01 -13.03 -25.85
CA ALA A 67 3.63 -14.06 -24.90
C ALA A 67 4.28 -15.41 -25.24
N THR A 68 4.87 -16.05 -24.23
CA THR A 68 5.33 -17.45 -24.30
C THR A 68 4.16 -18.43 -24.13
N ALA A 69 4.43 -19.73 -24.29
CA ALA A 69 3.45 -20.82 -24.26
C ALA A 69 2.48 -20.78 -23.06
N ASP A 70 2.95 -20.34 -21.89
CA ASP A 70 2.11 -19.92 -20.76
C ASP A 70 1.87 -18.41 -20.82
N ARG A 71 0.69 -18.03 -21.30
CA ARG A 71 0.34 -16.67 -21.76
C ARG A 71 0.19 -15.64 -20.65
N GLN A 72 1.28 -15.30 -19.96
CA GLN A 72 1.29 -14.25 -18.94
C GLN A 72 2.21 -13.08 -19.36
N LEU A 73 1.75 -11.87 -19.11
CA LEU A 73 2.46 -10.63 -19.45
C LEU A 73 2.73 -9.80 -18.19
N PRO A 74 3.94 -9.22 -18.04
CA PRO A 74 4.30 -8.47 -16.85
C PRO A 74 3.60 -7.11 -16.79
N VAL A 75 3.02 -6.83 -15.63
CA VAL A 75 2.43 -5.53 -15.28
C VAL A 75 3.39 -4.72 -14.42
N ALA A 76 4.07 -5.35 -13.45
CA ALA A 76 5.03 -4.67 -12.57
C ALA A 76 6.24 -5.57 -12.25
N GLN A 77 7.38 -4.96 -11.93
CA GLN A 77 8.63 -5.61 -11.51
C GLN A 77 9.23 -4.83 -10.33
N THR A 78 9.40 -5.48 -9.19
CA THR A 78 9.85 -4.84 -7.95
C THR A 78 10.76 -5.74 -7.14
N GLU A 79 11.72 -5.13 -6.45
CA GLU A 79 12.60 -5.80 -5.51
C GLU A 79 11.93 -6.07 -4.16
N GLN A 80 10.68 -5.64 -4.00
CA GLN A 80 9.90 -5.76 -2.76
C GLN A 80 8.81 -6.83 -2.92
N PRO A 81 9.02 -8.07 -2.43
CA PRO A 81 8.05 -9.16 -2.60
C PRO A 81 6.68 -8.85 -2.00
N ALA A 82 6.64 -8.12 -0.89
CA ALA A 82 5.39 -7.70 -0.24
C ALA A 82 4.55 -6.77 -1.13
N ALA A 83 5.19 -5.85 -1.88
CA ALA A 83 4.50 -5.00 -2.84
C ALA A 83 4.00 -5.81 -4.05
N ALA A 84 4.79 -6.77 -4.54
CA ALA A 84 4.39 -7.64 -5.64
C ALA A 84 3.17 -8.49 -5.26
N ALA A 85 3.23 -9.19 -4.12
CA ALA A 85 2.14 -10.03 -3.62
C ALA A 85 0.86 -9.22 -3.38
N ARG A 86 0.97 -8.02 -2.79
CA ARG A 86 -0.19 -7.15 -2.60
C ARG A 86 -0.76 -6.67 -3.93
N THR A 87 0.09 -6.30 -4.89
CA THR A 87 -0.34 -5.87 -6.23
C THR A 87 -1.06 -7.01 -6.96
N ALA A 88 -0.55 -8.23 -6.90
CA ALA A 88 -1.23 -9.40 -7.46
C ALA A 88 -2.62 -9.57 -6.80
N ARG A 89 -2.69 -9.55 -5.47
CA ARG A 89 -4.00 -9.67 -4.78
C ARG A 89 -4.99 -8.57 -5.16
N LEU A 90 -4.53 -7.34 -5.37
CA LEU A 90 -5.36 -6.22 -5.84
C LEU A 90 -5.85 -6.45 -7.28
N LEU A 91 -4.97 -6.91 -8.17
CA LEU A 91 -5.32 -7.22 -9.56
C LEU A 91 -6.23 -8.45 -9.69
N SER A 92 -6.15 -9.39 -8.75
CA SER A 92 -7.05 -10.55 -8.67
C SER A 92 -8.53 -10.18 -8.47
N THR A 93 -8.84 -8.92 -8.14
CA THR A 93 -10.23 -8.40 -8.16
C THR A 93 -10.79 -8.20 -9.57
N ILE A 94 -9.95 -8.13 -10.60
CA ILE A 94 -10.34 -7.86 -11.98
C ILE A 94 -9.85 -8.92 -12.98
N THR A 95 -8.76 -9.64 -12.70
CA THR A 95 -8.24 -10.69 -13.56
C THR A 95 -7.32 -11.63 -12.78
N TRP A 96 -7.15 -12.87 -13.26
CA TRP A 96 -6.14 -13.76 -12.69
C TRP A 96 -4.74 -13.13 -12.81
N SER A 97 -4.05 -13.02 -11.68
CA SER A 97 -2.70 -12.47 -11.60
C SER A 97 -1.84 -13.33 -10.69
N VAL A 98 -0.54 -13.41 -11.01
CA VAL A 98 0.43 -14.20 -10.27
C VAL A 98 1.69 -13.39 -10.03
N THR A 99 2.50 -13.86 -9.08
CA THR A 99 3.85 -13.37 -8.87
C THR A 99 4.87 -14.42 -9.27
N SER A 100 5.86 -14.04 -10.06
CA SER A 100 6.95 -14.91 -10.48
C SER A 100 8.31 -14.23 -10.22
N PRO A 101 9.37 -14.99 -9.87
CA PRO A 101 10.72 -14.44 -9.83
C PRO A 101 11.19 -14.09 -11.25
N VAL A 102 12.00 -13.05 -11.39
CA VAL A 102 12.58 -12.66 -12.69
C VAL A 102 13.89 -13.39 -12.93
N GLY A 103 13.86 -14.42 -13.77
CA GLY A 103 15.03 -15.24 -14.08
C GLY A 103 15.54 -16.00 -12.85
N ALA A 104 16.84 -16.28 -12.80
CA ALA A 104 17.49 -16.90 -11.64
C ALA A 104 17.71 -15.92 -10.46
N CYS A 105 17.34 -14.64 -10.63
CA CYS A 105 17.57 -13.61 -9.64
C CYS A 105 16.40 -13.58 -8.64
N ALA A 106 16.61 -14.15 -7.45
CA ALA A 106 15.59 -14.24 -6.40
C ALA A 106 15.17 -12.88 -5.82
N SER A 107 15.91 -11.80 -6.08
CA SER A 107 15.63 -10.47 -5.53
C SER A 107 14.56 -9.69 -6.28
N LEU A 108 14.29 -10.01 -7.56
CA LEU A 108 13.33 -9.27 -8.37
C LEU A 108 12.06 -10.11 -8.59
N THR A 109 10.93 -9.60 -8.11
CA THR A 109 9.62 -10.24 -8.28
C THR A 109 8.79 -9.49 -9.31
N ARG A 110 8.17 -10.24 -10.21
CA ARG A 110 7.28 -9.75 -11.26
C ARG A 110 5.84 -10.06 -10.90
N VAL A 111 4.95 -9.14 -11.24
CA VAL A 111 3.51 -9.36 -11.22
C VAL A 111 3.05 -9.53 -12.65
N GLU A 112 2.44 -10.66 -12.95
CA GLU A 112 2.01 -11.04 -14.29
C GLU A 112 0.50 -11.27 -14.33
N VAL A 113 -0.11 -10.99 -15.48
CA VAL A 113 -1.53 -11.22 -15.74
C VAL A 113 -1.69 -11.97 -17.05
N SER A 114 -2.83 -12.64 -17.25
CA SER A 114 -3.13 -13.29 -18.53
C SER A 114 -3.04 -12.31 -19.71
N SER A 115 -2.48 -12.78 -20.83
CA SER A 115 -2.34 -11.99 -22.06
C SER A 115 -3.68 -11.47 -22.58
N ASP A 116 -4.77 -12.25 -22.41
CA ASP A 116 -6.12 -11.88 -22.86
C ASP A 116 -6.66 -10.68 -22.07
N GLY A 117 -6.25 -10.55 -20.81
CA GLY A 117 -6.64 -9.47 -19.90
C GLY A 117 -5.68 -8.28 -19.91
N TYR A 118 -4.51 -8.39 -20.53
CA TYR A 118 -3.40 -7.45 -20.33
C TYR A 118 -3.76 -6.00 -20.67
N HIS A 119 -4.27 -5.75 -21.88
CA HIS A 119 -4.64 -4.40 -22.31
C HIS A 119 -5.83 -3.83 -21.52
N ARG A 120 -6.72 -4.69 -21.00
CA ARG A 120 -7.81 -4.26 -20.12
C ARG A 120 -7.26 -3.80 -18.78
N VAL A 121 -6.35 -4.57 -18.19
CA VAL A 121 -5.65 -4.22 -16.94
C VAL A 121 -4.88 -2.91 -17.10
N LEU A 122 -4.08 -2.77 -18.16
CA LEU A 122 -3.31 -1.54 -18.40
C LEU A 122 -4.21 -0.32 -18.55
N ARG A 123 -5.35 -0.44 -19.25
CA ARG A 123 -6.33 0.65 -19.37
C ARG A 123 -6.97 0.99 -18.03
N ALA A 124 -7.32 -0.01 -17.23
CA ALA A 124 -7.88 0.19 -15.89
C ALA A 124 -6.87 0.89 -14.96
N LEU A 125 -5.62 0.44 -14.94
CA LEU A 125 -4.55 1.05 -14.14
C LEU A 125 -4.24 2.48 -14.60
N ALA A 126 -4.15 2.72 -15.90
CA ALA A 126 -3.95 4.06 -16.45
C ALA A 126 -5.14 4.99 -16.17
N GLY A 127 -6.36 4.47 -16.15
CA GLY A 127 -7.57 5.18 -15.72
C GLY A 127 -7.50 5.56 -14.24
N ALA A 128 -7.34 4.56 -13.38
CA ALA A 128 -7.23 4.74 -11.93
C ALA A 128 -6.11 5.70 -11.53
N TRP A 129 -4.95 5.65 -12.20
CA TRP A 129 -3.86 6.60 -11.98
C TRP A 129 -4.24 8.04 -12.34
N ARG A 130 -4.88 8.25 -13.50
CA ARG A 130 -5.34 9.59 -13.91
C ARG A 130 -6.40 10.12 -12.94
N ASP A 131 -7.32 9.27 -12.50
CA ASP A 131 -8.38 9.64 -11.55
C ASP A 131 -7.79 9.96 -10.18
N GLY A 132 -6.86 9.13 -9.69
CA GLY A 132 -6.13 9.37 -8.45
C GLY A 132 -5.38 10.70 -8.47
N ARG A 133 -4.70 11.04 -9.56
CA ARG A 133 -4.05 12.35 -9.71
C ARG A 133 -5.03 13.51 -9.73
N ARG A 134 -6.26 13.33 -10.21
CA ARG A 134 -7.30 14.38 -10.14
C ARG A 134 -7.82 14.54 -8.71
N MET A 135 -8.14 13.43 -8.03
CA MET A 135 -8.65 13.42 -6.65
C MET A 135 -7.62 13.93 -5.63
N LEU A 136 -6.35 13.56 -5.80
CA LEU A 136 -5.28 13.87 -4.86
C LEU A 136 -4.36 14.99 -5.37
N GLY A 137 -4.69 15.64 -6.49
CA GLY A 137 -3.82 16.61 -7.15
C GLY A 137 -3.64 17.92 -6.39
N SER A 138 -4.53 18.21 -5.43
CA SER A 138 -4.40 19.34 -4.51
C SER A 138 -4.67 18.89 -3.06
N PRO A 139 -4.04 19.55 -2.06
CA PRO A 139 -4.22 19.18 -0.65
C PRO A 139 -5.68 19.21 -0.17
N GLY A 140 -6.46 20.21 -0.61
CA GLY A 140 -7.87 20.36 -0.21
C GLY A 140 -8.75 19.22 -0.73
N LEU A 141 -8.54 18.79 -1.98
CA LEU A 141 -9.25 17.63 -2.54
C LEU A 141 -8.79 16.32 -1.90
N ALA A 142 -7.49 16.19 -1.64
CA ALA A 142 -6.94 14.98 -1.02
C ALA A 142 -7.50 14.71 0.38
N ALA A 143 -7.71 15.76 1.18
CA ALA A 143 -8.34 15.65 2.50
C ALA A 143 -9.77 15.06 2.42
N ALA A 144 -10.54 15.42 1.39
CA ALA A 144 -11.87 14.87 1.15
C ALA A 144 -11.86 13.40 0.67
N HIS A 145 -10.70 12.88 0.26
CA HIS A 145 -10.54 11.54 -0.29
C HIS A 145 -9.57 10.69 0.54
N TYR A 146 -9.79 10.65 1.87
CA TYR A 146 -8.99 9.85 2.82
C TYR A 146 -8.68 8.41 2.34
N PRO A 147 -9.64 7.61 1.84
CA PRO A 147 -9.33 6.24 1.42
C PRO A 147 -8.46 6.17 0.14
N ALA A 148 -8.50 7.18 -0.72
CA ALA A 148 -7.63 7.28 -1.88
C ALA A 148 -6.20 7.67 -1.48
N ALA A 149 -6.06 8.60 -0.52
CA ALA A 149 -4.77 8.96 0.07
C ALA A 149 -4.12 7.74 0.75
N LEU A 150 -4.91 6.98 1.51
CA LEU A 150 -4.50 5.74 2.16
C LEU A 150 -3.99 4.71 1.13
N ALA A 151 -4.70 4.52 0.02
CA ALA A 151 -4.32 3.59 -1.05
C ALA A 151 -2.93 3.89 -1.63
N VAL A 152 -2.64 5.15 -1.98
CA VAL A 152 -1.33 5.51 -2.54
C VAL A 152 -0.20 5.39 -1.51
N TRP A 153 -0.47 5.74 -0.25
CA TRP A 153 0.53 5.65 0.83
C TRP A 153 0.82 4.21 1.25
N ARG A 154 -0.18 3.30 1.24
CA ARG A 154 0.01 1.87 1.52
C ARG A 154 1.00 1.26 0.53
N MET A 155 0.77 1.47 -0.75
CA MET A 155 1.65 0.91 -1.77
C MET A 155 3.03 1.57 -1.75
N ALA A 156 3.10 2.89 -1.57
CA ALA A 156 4.38 3.60 -1.46
C ALA A 156 5.24 3.07 -0.30
N ALA A 157 4.63 2.78 0.85
CA ALA A 157 5.31 2.20 2.01
C ALA A 157 5.87 0.80 1.72
N LEU A 158 5.14 -0.02 0.95
CA LEU A 158 5.60 -1.36 0.56
C LEU A 158 6.68 -1.34 -0.52
N LEU A 159 6.77 -0.26 -1.30
CA LEU A 159 7.80 -0.07 -2.32
C LEU A 159 9.13 0.48 -1.78
N ALA A 160 9.15 0.91 -0.52
CA ALA A 160 10.35 1.40 0.15
C ALA A 160 11.40 0.28 0.30
N PRO A 161 12.68 0.54 0.03
CA PRO A 161 13.75 -0.41 0.32
C PRO A 161 13.81 -0.73 1.82
N ALA A 162 14.29 -1.93 2.16
CA ALA A 162 14.33 -2.45 3.52
C ALA A 162 15.35 -1.76 4.45
N ASP A 163 15.93 -0.62 4.06
CA ASP A 163 16.81 0.18 4.92
C ASP A 163 15.95 0.85 6.01
N ARG A 164 15.62 0.02 6.99
CA ARG A 164 14.70 0.25 8.10
C ARG A 164 15.50 0.74 9.31
N THR A 165 16.29 1.80 9.12
CA THR A 165 16.87 2.51 10.26
C THR A 165 15.74 2.89 11.21
N ALA A 166 15.94 2.60 12.50
CA ALA A 166 14.94 2.79 13.54
C ALA A 166 14.28 4.17 13.45
N GLY A 167 12.96 4.20 13.31
CA GLY A 167 12.19 5.46 13.36
C GLY A 167 12.04 6.22 12.05
N VAL A 168 12.61 5.77 10.92
CA VAL A 168 12.44 6.45 9.62
C VAL A 168 12.13 5.46 8.50
N LEU A 169 11.08 5.72 7.72
CA LEU A 169 10.83 5.04 6.44
C LEU A 169 11.23 5.94 5.28
N ALA A 170 12.20 5.51 4.46
CA ALA A 170 12.62 6.22 3.25
C ALA A 170 11.95 5.61 2.02
N ILE A 171 11.02 6.34 1.41
CA ILE A 171 10.29 5.94 0.21
C ILE A 171 10.95 6.62 -1.00
N SER A 172 11.58 5.84 -1.87
CA SER A 172 12.13 6.35 -3.14
C SER A 172 11.13 6.15 -4.27
N VAL A 173 10.67 7.24 -4.87
CA VAL A 173 9.68 7.25 -5.95
C VAL A 173 10.05 8.28 -7.03
N SER A 174 9.35 8.24 -8.16
CA SER A 174 9.43 9.26 -9.20
C SER A 174 8.95 10.62 -8.67
N THR A 175 9.50 11.72 -9.19
CA THR A 175 9.10 13.08 -8.81
C THR A 175 7.59 13.32 -8.92
N PRO A 176 6.87 12.85 -9.97
CA PRO A 176 5.41 12.96 -10.05
C PRO A 176 4.68 12.19 -8.95
N ALA A 177 5.13 10.99 -8.60
CA ALA A 177 4.53 10.21 -7.51
C ALA A 177 4.82 10.84 -6.14
N ALA A 178 6.01 11.43 -5.96
CA ALA A 178 6.32 12.18 -4.75
C ALA A 178 5.41 13.40 -4.58
N ALA A 179 5.12 14.14 -5.65
CA ALA A 179 4.16 15.24 -5.62
C ALA A 179 2.77 14.78 -5.15
N LEU A 180 2.30 13.64 -5.66
CA LEU A 180 1.03 13.03 -5.26
C LEU A 180 1.01 12.59 -3.79
N LEU A 181 2.11 12.00 -3.30
CA LEU A 181 2.22 11.59 -1.90
C LEU A 181 2.24 12.79 -0.97
N ARG A 182 2.93 13.88 -1.34
CA ARG A 182 2.94 15.15 -0.57
C ARG A 182 1.54 15.76 -0.47
N SER A 183 0.79 15.81 -1.57
CA SER A 183 -0.57 16.34 -1.55
C SER A 183 -1.55 15.43 -0.79
N ALA A 184 -1.31 14.12 -0.76
CA ALA A 184 -2.10 13.15 -0.01
C ALA A 184 -1.75 13.08 1.50
N ALA A 185 -0.55 13.51 1.89
CA ALA A 185 -0.07 13.41 3.27
C ALA A 185 -0.95 14.14 4.32
N PRO A 186 -1.50 15.34 4.05
CA PRO A 186 -2.36 16.04 5.00
C PRO A 186 -3.61 15.24 5.38
N ALA A 187 -4.21 14.52 4.43
CA ALA A 187 -5.38 13.66 4.68
C ALA A 187 -5.09 12.59 5.74
N LEU A 188 -3.83 12.15 5.85
CA LEU A 188 -3.41 11.11 6.78
C LEU A 188 -2.73 11.68 8.05
N ALA A 189 -2.54 13.01 8.09
CA ALA A 189 -1.68 13.73 9.02
C ALA A 189 -0.31 13.04 9.21
N LEU A 190 0.33 12.66 8.10
CA LEU A 190 1.65 12.03 8.11
C LEU A 190 2.77 13.10 8.13
N PRO A 191 3.57 13.19 9.21
CA PRO A 191 4.76 14.01 9.23
C PRO A 191 5.79 13.39 8.29
N HIS A 192 6.18 14.13 7.28
CA HIS A 192 7.13 13.69 6.28
C HIS A 192 8.09 14.80 5.90
N THR A 193 9.32 14.42 5.57
CA THR A 193 10.33 15.30 5.00
C THR A 193 10.67 14.82 3.59
N VAL A 194 10.97 15.77 2.70
CA VAL A 194 11.17 15.51 1.28
C VAL A 194 12.60 15.84 0.92
N VAL A 195 13.32 14.87 0.37
CA VAL A 195 14.70 15.00 -0.07
C VAL A 195 14.78 14.64 -1.54
N GLU A 196 15.15 15.61 -2.38
CA GLU A 196 15.39 15.35 -3.80
C GLU A 196 16.78 14.74 -4.00
N ARG A 197 16.86 13.57 -4.65
CA ARG A 197 18.15 12.88 -4.90
C ARG A 197 18.67 13.10 -6.31
N SER A 198 17.75 13.17 -7.27
CA SER A 198 18.02 13.49 -8.68
C SER A 198 16.72 14.03 -9.25
N GLY A 199 16.75 14.93 -10.24
CA GLY A 199 15.52 15.55 -10.79
C GLY A 199 14.43 14.57 -11.28
N ARG A 200 14.73 13.26 -11.35
CA ARG A 200 13.81 12.18 -11.72
C ARG A 200 13.30 11.34 -10.55
N SER A 201 13.95 11.40 -9.38
CA SER A 201 13.61 10.60 -8.20
C SER A 201 13.72 11.41 -6.90
N THR A 202 12.67 11.31 -6.10
CA THR A 202 12.53 11.98 -4.82
C THR A 202 12.40 10.93 -3.71
N VAL A 203 13.07 11.20 -2.59
CA VAL A 203 12.94 10.40 -1.37
C VAL A 203 12.01 11.12 -0.40
N ILE A 204 10.97 10.44 0.04
CA ILE A 204 10.11 10.91 1.13
C ILE A 204 10.50 10.13 2.39
N ARG A 205 10.88 10.84 3.44
CA ARG A 205 11.17 10.27 4.75
C ARG A 205 9.97 10.48 5.65
N VAL A 206 9.56 9.45 6.38
CA VAL A 206 8.48 9.52 7.37
C VAL A 206 9.07 9.21 8.74
N ASP A 207 9.12 10.22 9.61
CA ASP A 207 9.94 10.22 10.84
C ASP A 207 9.24 9.63 12.07
N ARG A 208 8.08 8.97 11.90
CA ARG A 208 7.38 8.24 12.97
C ARG A 208 6.62 7.03 12.42
N PRO A 209 7.23 5.84 12.38
CA PRO A 209 6.65 4.70 11.70
C PRO A 209 5.39 4.13 12.39
N THR A 210 5.14 4.46 13.65
CA THR A 210 3.89 4.10 14.35
C THR A 210 2.65 4.70 13.68
N LEU A 211 2.79 5.82 12.97
CA LEU A 211 1.71 6.43 12.20
C LEU A 211 1.31 5.60 10.98
N PHE A 212 2.14 4.66 10.52
CA PHE A 212 1.74 3.69 9.49
C PHE A 212 0.66 2.72 9.98
N ARG A 213 0.38 2.63 11.29
CA ARG A 213 -0.83 1.92 11.77
C ARG A 213 -2.11 2.52 11.20
N ARG A 214 -2.12 3.82 10.91
CA ARG A 214 -3.25 4.47 10.21
C ARG A 214 -3.43 3.93 8.79
N LEU A 215 -2.36 3.48 8.15
CA LEU A 215 -2.47 2.77 6.88
C LEU A 215 -3.18 1.42 7.02
N LEU A 216 -3.51 0.95 8.22
CA LEU A 216 -4.33 -0.25 8.38
C LEU A 216 -5.84 0.06 8.38
N THR A 217 -6.23 1.31 8.62
CA THR A 217 -7.64 1.68 8.88
C THR A 217 -8.19 2.62 7.81
N GLU A 218 -9.33 2.25 7.23
CA GLU A 218 -10.06 3.14 6.30
C GLU A 218 -10.94 4.18 7.01
N ILE A 219 -11.14 4.00 8.32
CA ILE A 219 -11.83 4.97 9.16
C ILE A 219 -10.93 6.19 9.28
N ASP A 220 -11.40 7.31 8.74
CA ASP A 220 -10.80 8.61 8.98
C ASP A 220 -10.94 8.92 10.48
N PRO A 221 -9.83 9.04 11.23
CA PRO A 221 -9.90 9.36 12.66
C PRO A 221 -10.57 10.71 12.93
N ALA A 222 -10.59 11.64 11.97
CA ALA A 222 -11.33 12.90 12.09
C ALA A 222 -12.85 12.73 11.93
N ALA A 223 -13.30 11.69 11.20
CA ALA A 223 -14.71 11.36 11.02
C ALA A 223 -15.26 10.46 12.14
N ALA A 224 -14.40 9.86 12.97
CA ALA A 224 -14.79 8.94 14.04
C ALA A 224 -15.42 9.61 15.27
N GLY A 225 -15.46 10.95 15.33
CA GLY A 225 -15.94 11.71 16.49
C GLY A 225 -15.06 11.51 17.74
N PRO A 226 -15.31 12.28 18.83
CA PRO A 226 -14.69 11.99 20.12
C PRO A 226 -15.15 10.60 20.57
N ILE A 227 -14.21 9.76 21.00
CA ILE A 227 -14.50 8.46 21.63
C ILE A 227 -14.97 8.71 23.06
N ASP A 228 -16.05 9.46 23.23
CA ASP A 228 -16.79 9.52 24.49
C ASP A 228 -17.99 8.60 24.35
N GLY A 229 -17.91 7.48 25.08
CA GLY A 229 -18.80 6.35 24.96
C GLY A 229 -20.28 6.72 25.08
N THR A 230 -20.95 6.79 23.94
CA THR A 230 -22.38 6.51 23.84
C THR A 230 -22.65 5.78 22.53
N PRO A 231 -23.13 4.52 22.56
CA PRO A 231 -23.41 3.77 21.35
C PRO A 231 -24.76 4.22 20.79
N THR A 232 -24.79 5.30 20.00
CA THR A 232 -25.93 5.52 19.10
C THR A 232 -25.70 4.71 17.84
N GLY A 233 -26.13 3.44 17.91
CA GLY A 233 -26.07 2.51 16.80
C GLY A 233 -26.84 3.02 15.59
N ARG A 234 -26.20 2.92 14.42
CA ARG A 234 -26.81 2.35 13.23
C ARG A 234 -25.71 1.69 12.39
N PRO A 235 -25.77 0.37 12.16
CA PRO A 235 -24.81 -0.28 11.28
C PRO A 235 -25.00 0.27 9.87
N VAL A 236 -23.95 0.88 9.31
CA VAL A 236 -23.91 1.22 7.89
C VAL A 236 -23.68 -0.09 7.14
N VAL A 237 -24.77 -0.77 6.80
CA VAL A 237 -24.79 -1.82 5.79
C VAL A 237 -24.32 -1.18 4.50
N ALA A 238 -23.22 -1.68 3.94
CA ALA A 238 -22.76 -1.34 2.60
C ALA A 238 -23.80 -1.80 1.57
N VAL A 239 -24.78 -0.94 1.29
CA VAL A 239 -25.70 -1.11 0.16
C VAL A 239 -25.08 -0.38 -1.01
N GLY A 240 -24.65 -1.13 -2.02
CA GLY A 240 -24.32 -0.57 -3.32
C GLY A 240 -25.50 0.24 -3.85
N ARG A 241 -25.36 1.57 -3.89
CA ARG A 241 -26.30 2.45 -4.57
C ARG A 241 -25.60 3.12 -5.74
N ARG A 242 -26.16 2.83 -6.92
CA ARG A 242 -25.87 3.49 -8.19
C ARG A 242 -25.91 5.01 -8.00
N LEU A 243 -24.95 5.71 -8.62
CA LEU A 243 -24.96 7.16 -8.75
C LEU A 243 -26.29 7.61 -9.38
N PRO A 244 -27.01 8.59 -8.81
CA PRO A 244 -28.24 9.10 -9.40
C PRO A 244 -27.95 9.86 -10.69
N VAL A 245 -28.67 9.48 -11.75
CA VAL A 245 -28.57 10.02 -13.13
C VAL A 245 -29.04 11.48 -13.23
N GLU A 246 -29.55 12.08 -12.16
CA GLU A 246 -30.16 13.43 -12.19
C GLU A 246 -29.17 14.60 -12.20
N SER A 247 -27.87 14.38 -11.95
CA SER A 247 -26.89 15.49 -11.96
C SER A 247 -26.44 15.90 -13.37
N MET A 248 -26.77 15.15 -14.43
CA MET A 248 -26.39 15.49 -15.81
C MET A 248 -27.41 16.36 -16.57
N ARG A 249 -28.63 16.58 -16.05
CA ARG A 249 -29.65 17.39 -16.74
C ARG A 249 -29.61 18.89 -16.45
N ARG A 250 -28.92 19.34 -15.40
CA ARG A 250 -28.87 20.78 -15.06
C ARG A 250 -27.72 21.57 -15.67
N LEU A 251 -26.79 20.90 -16.36
CA LEU A 251 -25.69 21.58 -17.09
C LEU A 251 -25.96 21.75 -18.59
N ALA A 252 -27.05 21.18 -19.11
CA ALA A 252 -27.48 21.34 -20.50
C ALA A 252 -28.60 22.39 -20.69
N ALA A 253 -29.00 23.09 -19.62
CA ALA A 253 -30.05 24.12 -19.65
C ALA A 253 -29.54 25.52 -19.22
N ALA A 254 -28.23 25.72 -19.20
CA ALA A 254 -27.59 27.02 -19.00
C ALA A 254 -26.63 27.36 -20.16
N GLY A 255 -27.01 26.93 -21.36
CA GLY A 255 -26.47 27.42 -22.63
C GLY A 255 -27.45 28.40 -23.25
#